data_AF-A0A328B3K9-F1
#
_entry.id   AF-A0A328B3K9-F1
#
_cell.length_a   1.000
_cell.length_b   1.000
_cell.length_c   1.000
_cell.angle_alpha   90.00
_cell.angle_beta   90.00
_cell.angle_gamma   90.00
#
_symmetry.space_group_name_H-M   'P 1'
#
loop_
_entity.id
_entity.type
_entity.pdbx_description
1 polymer ?
#
loop_
_entity_poly.entity_id
_entity_poly.type
_entity_poly.pdbx_seq_one_letter_code
_entity_poly.pdbx_strand_id
1 'polypeptide(L)' 'MSLIEKIPEMSDEEVVNLLTNARRLQAQGDEKQQAAAAELLPTLEEVADQRRTARLEATQAKRAAARRPKKVAA' A
#
# COMPACT_ATOMS: atom_id res chain seq x y z
N MET A 1 -0.54 -18.20 -12.77
CA MET A 1 -0.08 -16.95 -12.13
C MET A 1 -1.29 -16.27 -11.50
N SER A 2 -1.35 -16.21 -10.18
CA SER A 2 -2.43 -15.56 -9.43
C SER A 2 -2.17 -14.05 -9.31
N LEU A 3 -3.19 -13.28 -8.91
CA LEU A 3 -2.99 -11.86 -8.60
C LEU A 3 -2.12 -11.66 -7.36
N ILE A 4 -2.19 -12.57 -6.38
CA ILE A 4 -1.37 -12.53 -5.14
C ILE A 4 0.12 -12.56 -5.49
N GLU A 5 0.52 -13.41 -6.44
CA GLU A 5 1.91 -13.51 -6.91
C GLU A 5 2.42 -12.22 -7.56
N LYS A 6 1.53 -11.35 -8.05
CA LYS A 6 1.89 -10.09 -8.71
C LYS A 6 1.95 -8.89 -7.76
N ILE A 7 1.31 -8.95 -6.59
CA ILE A 7 1.27 -7.83 -5.62
C ILE A 7 2.66 -7.26 -5.29
N PRO A 8 3.72 -8.08 -5.12
CA PRO A 8 5.06 -7.53 -4.85
C PRO A 8 5.61 -6.64 -5.96
N GLU A 9 5.22 -6.88 -7.21
CA GLU A 9 5.69 -6.14 -8.40
C GLU A 9 4.85 -4.89 -8.69
N MET A 10 3.66 -4.77 -8.08
CA MET A 10 2.77 -3.64 -8.27
C MET A 10 3.29 -2.37 -7.61
N SER A 11 3.04 -1.22 -8.24
CA SER A 11 3.24 0.10 -7.65
C SER A 11 2.25 0.39 -6.51
N ASP A 12 2.52 1.43 -5.71
CA ASP A 12 1.64 1.84 -4.61
C ASP A 12 0.24 2.20 -5.10
N GLU A 13 0.17 2.90 -6.24
CA GLU A 13 -1.10 3.30 -6.85
C GLU A 13 -1.90 2.07 -7.30
N GLU A 14 -1.24 1.10 -7.93
CA GLU A 14 -1.88 -0.13 -8.36
C GLU A 14 -2.40 -0.96 -7.17
N VAL A 15 -1.65 -1.07 -6.08
CA VAL A 15 -2.10 -1.76 -4.85
C VAL A 15 -3.33 -1.07 -4.26
N VAL A 16 -3.33 0.26 -4.16
CA VAL A 16 -4.48 1.03 -3.62
C VAL A 16 -5.71 0.90 -4.52
N ASN A 17 -5.52 0.95 -5.84
CA ASN A 17 -6.60 0.78 -6.81
C ASN A 17 -7.19 -0.63 -6.74
N LEU A 18 -6.32 -1.66 -6.65
CA LEU A 18 -6.77 -3.04 -6.52
C LEU A 18 -7.51 -3.28 -5.20
N LEU A 19 -7.00 -2.75 -4.08
CA LEU A 19 -7.67 -2.80 -2.77
C LEU A 19 -9.07 -2.15 -2.82
N THR A 20 -9.18 -0.98 -3.43
CA THR A 20 -10.46 -0.27 -3.58
C THR A 20 -11.47 -1.10 -4.39
N ASN A 21 -11.02 -1.69 -5.49
CA ASN A 21 -11.85 -2.56 -6.31
C ASN A 21 -12.24 -3.84 -5.58
N ALA A 22 -11.31 -4.48 -4.87
CA ALA A 22 -11.59 -5.68 -4.07
C ALA A 22 -12.66 -5.39 -3.01
N ARG A 23 -12.57 -4.26 -2.29
CA ARG A 23 -13.60 -3.84 -1.32
C ARG A 23 -14.96 -3.63 -1.97
N ARG A 24 -15.01 -3.03 -3.16
CA ARG A 24 -16.26 -2.86 -3.91
C ARG A 24 -16.86 -4.21 -4.33
N LEU A 25 -16.04 -5.14 -4.83
CA LEU A 25 -16.47 -6.47 -5.22
C LEU A 25 -16.94 -7.30 -4.03
N GLN A 26 -16.28 -7.19 -2.87
CA GLN A 26 -16.73 -7.83 -1.63
C GLN A 26 -18.13 -7.36 -1.20
N ALA A 27 -18.44 -6.08 -1.41
CA ALA A 27 -19.70 -5.50 -0.97
C ALA A 27 -20.86 -5.67 -1.99
N GLN A 28 -20.55 -5.68 -3.29
CA GLN A 28 -21.56 -5.54 -4.36
C GLN A 28 -21.39 -6.54 -5.51
N GLY A 29 -20.36 -7.39 -5.48
CA GLY A 29 -20.11 -8.37 -6.53
C GLY A 29 -21.04 -9.57 -6.47
N ASP A 30 -21.00 -10.40 -7.50
CA ASP A 30 -21.60 -11.74 -7.46
C ASP A 30 -20.84 -12.69 -6.50
N GLU A 31 -21.37 -13.87 -6.22
CA GLU A 31 -20.76 -14.83 -5.27
C GLU A 31 -19.30 -15.17 -5.61
N LYS A 32 -18.94 -15.27 -6.90
CA LYS A 32 -17.57 -15.58 -7.31
C LYS A 32 -16.65 -14.39 -7.09
N GLN A 33 -17.13 -13.19 -7.39
CA GLN A 33 -16.41 -11.94 -7.17
C GLN A 33 -16.18 -11.67 -5.69
N GLN A 34 -17.19 -11.93 -4.85
CA GLN A 34 -17.07 -11.81 -3.40
C GLN A 34 -16.05 -12.84 -2.85
N ALA A 35 -16.11 -14.09 -3.29
CA ALA A 35 -15.14 -15.10 -2.86
C ALA A 35 -13.70 -14.73 -3.26
N ALA A 36 -13.49 -14.27 -4.49
CA ALA A 36 -12.19 -13.82 -4.96
C ALA A 36 -11.69 -12.56 -4.23
N ALA A 37 -12.59 -11.62 -3.92
CA ALA A 37 -12.25 -10.43 -3.14
C ALA A 37 -11.85 -10.81 -1.70
N ALA A 38 -12.59 -11.72 -1.06
CA ALA A 38 -12.30 -12.21 0.28
C ALA A 38 -10.91 -12.86 0.39
N GLU A 39 -10.46 -13.55 -0.67
CA GLU A 39 -9.11 -14.14 -0.75
C GLU A 39 -8.02 -13.06 -0.88
N LEU A 40 -8.27 -11.99 -1.63
CA LEU A 40 -7.27 -10.94 -1.92
C LEU A 40 -7.15 -9.88 -0.83
N LEU A 41 -8.25 -9.56 -0.15
CA LEU A 41 -8.33 -8.43 0.78
C LEU A 41 -7.26 -8.47 1.88
N PRO A 42 -7.02 -9.58 2.60
CA PRO A 42 -6.04 -9.61 3.68
C PRO A 42 -4.64 -9.20 3.21
N THR A 43 -4.17 -9.77 2.10
CA THR A 43 -2.85 -9.47 1.53
C THR A 43 -2.74 -8.02 1.04
N LEU A 44 -3.79 -7.50 0.39
CA LEU A 44 -3.79 -6.13 -0.11
C LEU A 44 -3.78 -5.09 1.02
N GLU A 45 -4.50 -5.36 2.11
CA GLU A 45 -4.54 -4.49 3.28
C GLU A 45 -3.18 -4.46 3.98
N GLU A 46 -2.57 -5.62 4.21
CA GLU A 46 -1.24 -5.72 4.80
C GLU A 46 -0.20 -4.95 3.99
N VAL A 47 -0.14 -5.16 2.67
CA VAL A 47 0.83 -4.49 1.80
C VAL A 47 0.57 -2.99 1.74
N ALA A 48 -0.69 -2.56 1.65
CA ALA A 48 -1.03 -1.13 1.65
C ALA A 48 -0.58 -0.43 2.94
N ASP A 49 -0.77 -1.07 4.10
CA ASP A 49 -0.39 -0.54 5.40
C ASP A 49 1.12 -0.50 5.60
N GLN A 50 1.84 -1.56 5.20
CA GLN A 50 3.30 -1.60 5.22
C GLN A 50 3.90 -0.47 4.38
N ARG A 51 3.42 -0.29 3.15
CA ARG A 51 3.92 0.75 2.24
C ARG A 51 3.54 2.16 2.71
N ARG A 52 2.35 2.33 3.30
CA ARG A 52 1.96 3.60 3.94
C ARG A 52 2.92 3.94 5.09
N THR A 53 3.22 2.98 5.94
CA THR A 53 4.12 3.16 7.08
C THR A 53 5.53 3.53 6.60
N ALA A 54 6.09 2.80 5.64
CA ALA A 54 7.40 3.09 5.07
C ALA A 54 7.51 4.51 4.49
N ARG A 55 6.45 5.00 3.81
CA ARG A 55 6.40 6.38 3.29
C ARG A 55 6.37 7.43 4.39
N LEU A 56 5.63 7.18 5.47
CA LEU A 56 5.57 8.08 6.61
C LEU A 56 6.93 8.14 7.31
N GLU A 57 7.58 7.00 7.53
CA GLU A 57 8.94 6.93 8.10
C GLU A 57 9.97 7.65 7.23
N ALA A 58 9.96 7.41 5.92
CA ALA A 58 10.86 8.09 4.99
C ALA A 58 10.66 9.61 4.99
N THR A 59 9.40 10.06 5.06
CA THR A 59 9.07 11.49 5.14
C THR A 59 9.55 12.11 6.45
N GLN A 60 9.37 11.40 7.57
CA GLN A 60 9.86 11.83 8.88
C GLN A 60 11.39 11.92 8.91
N ALA A 61 12.10 10.94 8.36
CA ALA A 61 13.56 10.95 8.24
C ALA A 61 14.05 12.15 7.41
N LYS A 62 13.42 12.43 6.27
CA LYS A 62 13.73 13.61 5.44
C LYS A 62 13.53 14.92 6.20
N ARG A 63 12.42 15.05 6.95
CA ARG A 63 12.16 16.23 7.79
C ARG A 63 13.19 16.40 8.90
N ALA A 64 13.59 15.31 9.55
CA ALA A 64 14.63 15.34 10.58
C ALA A 64 16.00 15.75 10.01
N ALA A 65 16.36 15.24 8.82
CA ALA A 65 17.59 15.61 8.13
C ALA A 65 17.61 17.10 7.73
N ALA A 66 16.50 17.63 7.22
CA ALA A 66 16.37 19.03 6.84
C ALA A 66 16.46 20.01 8.03
N ARG A 67 16.12 19.54 9.24
CA ARG A 67 16.17 20.34 10.49
C ARG A 67 17.55 20.37 11.15
N ARG A 68 18.53 19.57 10.71
CA ARG A 68 19.88 19.67 11.24
C ARG A 68 20.48 21.00 10.80
N PRO A 69 20.86 21.92 11.72
CA PRO A 69 21.46 23.18 11.33
C PRO A 69 22.72 22.87 10.53
N LYS A 70 22.84 23.44 9.32
CA LYS A 70 24.13 23.52 8.63
C LYS A 70 25.09 24.12 9.63
N LYS A 71 26.14 23.38 10.03
CA LYS A 71 27.28 23.99 10.71
C LYS A 71 27.70 25.16 9.82
N VAL A 72 27.42 26.38 10.28
CA VAL A 72 27.98 27.58 9.68
C VAL A 72 29.48 27.39 9.86
N ALA A 73 30.18 27.12 8.77
CA ALA A 73 31.64 27.10 8.78
C ALA A 73 32.07 28.52 9.13
N ALA A 74 32.74 28.65 10.28
CA ALA A 74 33.39 29.88 10.73
C ALA A 74 34.74 30.02 10.04
#